data_AF-A0A812QRR4-F1
#
_entry.id   AF-A0A812QRR4-F1
#
_cell.length_a   1.000
_cell.length_b   1.000
_cell.length_c   1.000
_cell.angle_alpha   90.00
_cell.angle_beta   90.00
_cell.angle_gamma   90.00
#
_symmetry.space_group_name_H-M   'P 1'
#
loop_
_entity.id
_entity.type
_entity.pdbx_description
1 polymer ?
#
loop_
_entity_poly.entity_id
_entity_poly.type
_entity_poly.pdbx_seq_one_letter_code
_entity_poly.pdbx_strand_id
1 'polypeptide(L)'
;MRLLAGYPWVLYFLIMVPMLAQLVTMLILATTGMTRTATYSLNLVCNSLYACLAVGSVFLLGKALRSSDFHLATSRLHLFVADFKLRWSEVSGQEWRKYALAWCIMVVSALVSQALQAWIVEADSSVEEDSTKVVKHVIEALSAVSFATSSAVVMLAAYLQSHLLLGLDKRLDCWCCQVVRLCLSELGGNIGVQVTFLQQLGFGLWGFRV
;
A
#
# COMPACT_ATOMS: atom_id res chain seq x y z
N MET A 1 18.55 2.58 -10.53
CA MET A 1 18.34 1.40 -9.65
C MET A 1 18.91 1.55 -8.23
N ARG A 2 20.02 2.28 -7.97
CA ARG A 2 20.53 2.47 -6.59
C ARG A 2 19.53 3.12 -5.62
N LEU A 3 18.68 4.05 -6.11
CA LEU A 3 17.58 4.65 -5.34
C LEU A 3 16.50 3.64 -4.91
N LEU A 4 16.20 2.63 -5.74
CA LEU A 4 15.23 1.58 -5.39
C LEU A 4 15.76 0.64 -4.29
N ALA A 5 17.09 0.44 -4.23
CA ALA A 5 17.71 -0.43 -3.24
C ALA A 5 17.76 0.18 -1.83
N GLY A 6 17.82 1.52 -1.72
CA GLY A 6 17.80 2.24 -0.44
C GLY A 6 16.40 2.51 0.11
N TYR A 7 15.38 2.52 -0.75
CA TYR A 7 13.99 2.75 -0.39
C TYR A 7 13.44 1.87 0.76
N PRO A 8 13.64 0.53 0.77
CA PRO A 8 13.13 -0.32 1.86
C PRO A 8 13.78 0.01 3.21
N TRP A 9 15.04 0.44 3.22
CA TRP A 9 15.72 0.84 4.46
C TRP A 9 15.12 2.11 5.06
N VAL A 10 14.84 3.11 4.23
CA VAL A 10 14.21 4.36 4.68
C VAL A 10 12.82 4.10 5.23
N LEU A 11 12.01 3.30 4.53
CA LEU A 11 10.68 2.91 5.02
C LEU A 11 10.76 2.14 6.34
N TYR A 12 11.73 1.22 6.47
CA TYR A 12 11.93 0.47 7.70
C TYR A 12 12.27 1.38 8.88
N PHE A 13 13.19 2.34 8.71
CA PHE A 13 13.50 3.33 9.74
C PHE A 13 12.29 4.18 10.11
N LEU A 14 11.52 4.61 9.12
CA LEU A 14 10.35 5.47 9.31
C LEU A 14 9.22 4.75 10.08
N ILE A 15 9.13 3.43 9.99
CA ILE A 15 8.22 2.60 10.80
C ILE A 15 8.82 2.34 12.19
N MET A 16 10.09 1.95 12.27
CA MET A 16 10.70 1.49 13.51
C MET A 16 10.80 2.59 14.56
N VAL A 17 11.12 3.83 14.18
CA VAL A 17 11.28 4.95 15.12
C VAL A 17 10.00 5.23 15.93
N PRO A 18 8.84 5.50 15.31
CA PRO A 18 7.61 5.75 16.07
C PRO A 18 7.14 4.51 16.84
N MET A 19 7.38 3.30 16.31
CA MET A 19 7.00 2.05 16.97
C MET A 19 7.83 1.81 18.24
N LEU A 20 9.14 2.04 18.20
CA LEU A 20 10.02 1.98 19.38
C LEU A 20 9.64 3.06 20.40
N ALA A 21 9.42 4.29 19.97
CA ALA A 21 8.97 5.36 20.85
C ALA A 21 7.66 4.98 21.55
N GLN A 22 6.70 4.42 20.80
CA GLN A 22 5.43 3.97 21.35
C GLN A 22 5.61 2.82 22.35
N LEU A 23 6.47 1.86 22.06
CA LEU A 23 6.76 0.73 22.95
C LEU A 23 7.39 1.18 24.27
N VAL A 24 8.32 2.16 24.21
CA VAL A 24 8.90 2.78 25.41
C VAL A 24 7.84 3.52 26.22
N THR A 25 6.98 4.33 25.58
CA THR A 25 5.90 5.03 26.30
C THR A 25 4.91 4.08 26.96
N MET A 26 4.59 2.96 26.30
CA MET A 26 3.71 1.93 26.86
C MET A 26 4.35 1.21 28.05
N LEU A 27 5.66 0.98 28.01
CA LEU A 27 6.40 0.43 29.14
C LEU A 27 6.31 1.36 30.36
N ILE A 28 6.48 2.68 30.15
CA ILE A 28 6.38 3.70 31.21
C ILE A 28 4.95 3.78 31.79
N LEU A 29 3.93 3.70 30.95
CA LEU A 29 2.52 3.63 31.38
C LEU A 29 2.24 2.37 32.20
N ALA A 30 2.79 1.23 31.79
CA ALA A 30 2.62 -0.02 32.51
C ALA A 30 3.29 0.01 33.89
N THR A 31 4.50 0.59 34.00
CA THR A 31 5.20 0.72 35.29
C THR A 31 4.54 1.72 36.23
N THR A 32 3.86 2.75 35.71
CA THR A 32 3.13 3.74 36.50
C THR A 32 1.73 3.29 36.94
N GLY A 33 1.27 2.11 36.50
CA GLY A 33 -0.01 1.53 36.92
C GLY A 33 -1.25 2.17 36.29
N MET A 34 -1.08 3.03 35.29
CA MET A 34 -2.18 3.74 34.60
C MET A 34 -2.91 2.88 33.55
N THR A 35 -2.54 1.62 33.36
CA THR A 35 -3.01 0.75 32.26
C THR A 35 -4.35 0.04 32.51
N ARG A 36 -5.17 0.47 33.47
CA ARG A 36 -6.41 -0.27 33.84
C ARG A 36 -7.59 -0.11 32.87
N THR A 37 -7.49 0.76 31.88
CA THR A 37 -8.59 1.06 30.95
C THR A 37 -8.53 0.16 29.71
N ALA A 38 -9.59 -0.62 29.46
CA ALA A 38 -9.70 -1.58 28.34
C ALA A 38 -9.48 -0.94 26.96
N THR A 39 -9.69 0.36 26.84
CA THR A 39 -9.46 1.13 25.61
C THR A 39 -7.98 1.23 25.24
N TYR A 40 -7.08 1.38 26.23
CA TYR A 40 -5.64 1.49 25.97
C TYR A 40 -5.05 0.16 25.50
N SER A 41 -5.54 -0.96 26.05
CA SER A 41 -5.09 -2.29 25.60
C SER A 41 -5.53 -2.58 24.16
N LEU A 42 -6.75 -2.17 23.76
CA LEU A 42 -7.21 -2.28 22.37
C LEU A 42 -6.36 -1.43 21.42
N ASN A 43 -6.09 -0.16 21.76
CA ASN A 43 -5.24 0.71 20.96
C ASN A 43 -3.81 0.16 20.84
N LEU A 44 -3.29 -0.48 21.89
CA LEU A 44 -1.98 -1.14 21.89
C LEU A 44 -1.98 -2.34 20.94
N VAL A 45 -3.00 -3.20 21.01
CA VAL A 45 -3.14 -4.37 20.14
C VAL A 45 -3.26 -3.94 18.68
N CYS A 46 -4.09 -2.95 18.38
CA CYS A 46 -4.24 -2.43 17.02
C CYS A 46 -2.91 -1.88 16.47
N ASN A 47 -2.21 -1.02 17.21
CA ASN A 47 -0.93 -0.47 16.77
C ASN A 47 0.14 -1.56 16.58
N SER A 48 0.19 -2.54 17.48
CA SER A 48 1.11 -3.68 17.37
C SER A 48 0.81 -4.51 16.11
N LEU A 49 -0.46 -4.78 15.84
CA LEU A 49 -0.89 -5.54 14.66
C LEU A 49 -0.57 -4.79 13.36
N TYR A 50 -0.89 -3.49 13.30
CA TYR A 50 -0.57 -2.67 12.12
C TYR A 50 0.93 -2.54 11.88
N ALA A 51 1.74 -2.43 12.93
CA ALA A 51 3.18 -2.41 12.80
C ALA A 51 3.75 -3.76 12.35
N CYS A 52 3.25 -4.88 12.87
CA CYS A 52 3.62 -6.21 12.38
C CYS A 52 3.29 -6.38 10.89
N LEU A 53 2.11 -5.92 10.47
CA LEU A 53 1.71 -5.91 9.05
C LEU A 53 2.59 -4.98 8.21
N ALA A 54 2.96 -3.81 8.73
CA ALA A 54 3.86 -2.88 8.06
C ALA A 54 5.27 -3.50 7.88
N VAL A 55 5.83 -4.10 8.93
CA VAL A 55 7.13 -4.79 8.85
C VAL A 55 7.06 -5.99 7.91
N GLY A 56 6.00 -6.81 8.01
CA GLY A 56 5.78 -7.96 7.14
C GLY A 56 5.64 -7.57 5.68
N SER A 57 4.89 -6.51 5.37
CA SER A 57 4.72 -6.01 4.00
C SER A 57 6.03 -5.47 3.43
N VAL A 58 6.82 -4.70 4.19
CA VAL A 58 8.15 -4.23 3.76
C VAL A 58 9.11 -5.41 3.56
N PHE A 59 9.07 -6.42 4.42
CA PHE A 59 9.91 -7.62 4.28
C PHE A 59 9.55 -8.41 3.02
N LEU A 60 8.26 -8.68 2.79
CA LEU A 60 7.77 -9.38 1.60
C LEU A 60 8.07 -8.58 0.33
N LEU A 61 7.88 -7.26 0.35
CA LEU A 61 8.23 -6.38 -0.76
C LEU A 61 9.74 -6.41 -1.03
N GLY A 62 10.57 -6.32 0.01
CA GLY A 62 12.02 -6.43 -0.12
C GLY A 62 12.47 -7.78 -0.69
N LYS A 63 11.83 -8.87 -0.28
CA LYS A 63 12.07 -10.22 -0.83
C LYS A 63 11.65 -10.30 -2.29
N ALA A 64 10.48 -9.77 -2.64
CA ALA A 64 9.98 -9.73 -4.01
C ALA A 64 10.90 -8.92 -4.93
N LEU A 65 11.35 -7.74 -4.48
CA LEU A 65 12.26 -6.88 -5.23
C LEU A 65 13.64 -7.50 -5.46
N ARG A 66 14.12 -8.36 -4.54
CA ARG A 66 15.40 -9.07 -4.69
C ARG A 66 15.31 -10.33 -5.55
N SER A 67 14.10 -10.78 -5.90
CA SER A 67 13.95 -11.98 -6.74
C SER A 67 14.50 -11.73 -8.14
N SER A 68 15.30 -12.68 -8.65
CA SER A 68 15.80 -12.67 -10.04
C SER A 68 14.66 -12.66 -11.04
N ASP A 69 13.57 -13.36 -10.74
CA ASP A 69 12.40 -13.46 -11.61
C ASP A 69 11.68 -12.12 -11.72
N PHE A 70 11.66 -11.37 -10.62
CA PHE A 70 11.13 -10.01 -10.62
C PHE A 70 11.98 -9.09 -11.49
N HIS A 71 13.31 -9.18 -11.39
CA HIS A 71 14.20 -8.41 -12.28
C HIS A 71 13.96 -8.74 -13.76
N LEU A 72 13.80 -10.01 -14.10
CA LEU A 72 13.49 -10.43 -15.47
C LEU A 72 12.12 -9.88 -15.92
N ALA A 73 11.09 -10.04 -15.11
CA ALA A 73 9.74 -9.52 -15.40
C ALA A 73 9.75 -8.00 -15.56
N THR A 74 10.44 -7.27 -14.69
CA THR A 74 10.52 -5.80 -14.70
C THR A 74 11.33 -5.28 -15.90
N SER A 75 12.39 -5.99 -16.28
CA SER A 75 13.18 -5.63 -17.47
C SER A 75 12.34 -5.74 -18.75
N ARG A 76 11.52 -6.80 -18.84
CA ARG A 76 10.54 -6.89 -19.90
C ARG A 76 9.52 -5.77 -19.73
N LEU A 77 8.98 -5.52 -18.52
CA LEU A 77 8.04 -4.43 -18.16
C LEU A 77 8.43 -3.09 -18.76
N HIS A 78 9.69 -2.71 -18.56
CA HIS A 78 10.24 -1.45 -19.03
C HIS A 78 10.11 -1.24 -20.55
N LEU A 79 10.30 -2.28 -21.36
CA LEU A 79 10.17 -2.18 -22.82
C LEU A 79 8.74 -1.83 -23.26
N PHE A 80 7.73 -2.36 -22.57
CA PHE A 80 6.33 -2.12 -22.92
C PHE A 80 5.81 -0.81 -22.32
N VAL A 81 6.29 -0.44 -21.13
CA VAL A 81 5.98 0.88 -20.54
C VAL A 81 6.54 2.01 -21.40
N ALA A 82 7.67 1.79 -22.09
CA ALA A 82 8.21 2.77 -23.03
C ALA A 82 7.26 3.04 -24.21
N ASP A 83 6.58 2.00 -24.71
CA ASP A 83 5.61 2.12 -25.81
C ASP A 83 4.25 2.71 -25.37
N PHE A 84 3.83 2.46 -24.12
CA PHE A 84 2.54 2.92 -23.58
C PHE A 84 2.62 4.22 -22.74
N LYS A 85 3.75 4.93 -22.81
CA LYS A 85 4.13 6.01 -21.89
C LYS A 85 3.10 7.15 -21.77
N LEU A 86 2.29 7.38 -22.81
CA LEU A 86 1.36 8.52 -22.85
C LEU A 86 0.08 8.33 -22.01
N ARG A 87 -0.35 7.08 -21.70
CA ARG A 87 -1.56 6.81 -20.88
C ARG A 87 -1.26 6.29 -19.47
N TRP A 88 -0.05 5.80 -19.23
CA TRP A 88 0.29 5.17 -17.94
C TRP A 88 0.30 6.15 -16.76
N SER A 89 0.80 7.37 -16.98
CA SER A 89 0.86 8.39 -15.91
C SER A 89 -0.51 8.83 -15.42
N GLU A 90 -1.49 8.91 -16.32
CA GLU A 90 -2.87 9.30 -15.98
C GLU A 90 -3.55 8.20 -15.16
N VAL A 91 -3.44 6.94 -15.59
CA VAL A 91 -4.01 5.79 -14.87
C VAL A 91 -3.36 5.63 -13.49
N SER A 92 -2.02 5.69 -13.42
CA SER A 92 -1.28 5.60 -12.16
C SER A 92 -1.65 6.73 -11.18
N GLY A 93 -1.85 7.95 -11.70
CA GLY A 93 -2.27 9.10 -10.89
C GLY A 93 -3.69 8.94 -10.33
N GLN A 94 -4.62 8.39 -11.10
CA GLN A 94 -5.98 8.12 -10.62
C GLN A 94 -6.01 7.04 -9.53
N GLU A 95 -5.20 5.99 -9.67
CA GLU A 95 -5.11 4.93 -8.67
C GLU A 95 -4.49 5.43 -7.37
N TRP A 96 -3.38 6.17 -7.45
CA TRP A 96 -2.77 6.80 -6.28
C TRP A 96 -3.78 7.62 -5.47
N ARG A 97 -4.64 8.40 -6.14
CA ARG A 97 -5.69 9.20 -5.47
C ARG A 97 -6.67 8.33 -4.68
N LYS A 98 -7.05 7.16 -5.19
CA LYS A 98 -7.95 6.23 -4.48
C LYS A 98 -7.31 5.71 -3.20
N TYR A 99 -6.04 5.29 -3.27
CA TYR A 99 -5.28 4.85 -2.09
C TYR A 99 -5.05 5.98 -1.08
N ALA A 100 -4.73 7.19 -1.56
CA ALA A 100 -4.56 8.36 -0.71
C ALA A 100 -5.87 8.75 -0.01
N LEU A 101 -7.01 8.72 -0.72
CA LEU A 101 -8.33 8.96 -0.13
C LEU A 101 -8.68 7.89 0.92
N ALA A 102 -8.46 6.61 0.62
CA ALA A 102 -8.68 5.52 1.58
C ALA A 102 -7.81 5.69 2.82
N TRP A 103 -6.53 6.04 2.65
CA TRP A 103 -5.62 6.36 3.74
C TRP A 103 -6.11 7.54 4.59
N CYS A 104 -6.50 8.65 3.96
CA CYS A 104 -7.05 9.81 4.67
C CYS A 104 -8.30 9.44 5.49
N ILE A 105 -9.23 8.67 4.91
CA ILE A 105 -10.45 8.22 5.61
C ILE A 105 -10.07 7.37 6.83
N MET A 106 -9.15 6.42 6.69
CA MET A 106 -8.67 5.61 7.81
C MET A 106 -8.05 6.47 8.92
N VAL A 107 -7.13 7.39 8.58
CA VAL A 107 -6.47 8.26 9.56
C VAL A 107 -7.48 9.15 10.27
N VAL A 108 -8.39 9.80 9.54
CA VAL A 108 -9.43 10.65 10.14
C VAL A 108 -10.34 9.83 11.05
N SER A 109 -10.75 8.63 10.63
CA SER A 109 -11.60 7.75 11.47
C SER A 109 -10.91 7.34 12.79
N ALA A 110 -9.59 7.08 12.74
CA ALA A 110 -8.80 6.76 13.91
C ALA A 110 -8.64 7.98 14.85
N LEU A 111 -8.36 9.16 14.29
CA LEU A 111 -8.24 10.40 15.07
C LEU A 111 -9.57 10.78 15.74
N VAL A 112 -10.69 10.66 15.03
CA VAL A 112 -12.03 10.91 15.60
C VAL A 112 -12.31 9.91 16.73
N SER A 113 -11.95 8.64 16.54
CA SER A 113 -12.11 7.63 17.59
C SER A 113 -11.27 7.94 18.83
N GLN A 114 -10.02 8.39 18.65
CA GLN A 114 -9.15 8.83 19.75
C GLN A 114 -9.70 10.07 20.45
N ALA A 115 -10.18 11.07 19.70
CA ALA A 115 -10.75 12.29 20.27
C ALA A 115 -12.05 12.00 21.06
N LEU A 116 -12.91 11.12 20.55
CA LEU A 116 -14.11 10.68 21.27
C LEU A 116 -13.75 9.94 22.56
N GLN A 117 -12.73 9.08 22.52
CA GLN A 117 -12.23 8.39 23.72
C GLN A 117 -11.66 9.36 24.75
N ALA A 118 -10.87 10.34 24.31
CA ALA A 118 -10.32 11.37 25.19
C ALA A 118 -11.45 12.17 25.87
N TRP A 119 -12.48 12.55 25.11
CA TRP A 119 -13.64 13.27 25.62
C TRP A 119 -14.45 12.46 26.64
N ILE A 120 -14.69 11.17 26.38
CA ILE A 120 -15.39 10.27 27.33
C ILE A 120 -14.60 10.16 28.64
N VAL A 121 -13.28 10.02 28.57
CA VAL A 121 -12.44 9.91 29.77
C VAL A 121 -12.43 11.23 30.57
N GLU A 122 -12.34 12.37 29.89
CA GLU A 122 -12.36 13.69 30.55
C GLU A 122 -13.71 13.98 31.24
N ALA A 123 -14.82 13.52 30.67
CA ALA A 123 -16.14 13.64 31.29
C ALA A 123 -16.27 12.85 32.61
N ASP A 124 -15.51 11.77 32.78
CA ASP A 124 -15.59 10.86 33.93
C ASP A 124 -14.60 11.25 35.05
N SER A 125 -13.54 11.99 34.73
CA SER A 125 -12.45 12.33 35.65
C SER A 125 -12.45 13.82 36.04
N SER A 126 -13.26 14.21 37.03
CA SER A 126 -13.36 15.63 37.46
C SER A 126 -12.20 16.11 38.35
N VAL A 127 -11.23 15.26 38.69
CA VAL A 127 -10.09 15.59 39.59
C VAL A 127 -8.82 14.85 39.14
N GLU A 128 -8.22 15.24 38.01
CA GLU A 128 -6.87 14.77 37.62
C GLU A 128 -5.82 15.89 37.79
N GLU A 129 -4.66 15.51 38.33
CA GLU A 129 -3.46 16.33 38.52
C GLU A 129 -2.89 16.82 37.17
N ASP A 130 -2.43 18.07 37.08
CA ASP A 130 -2.02 18.66 35.79
C ASP A 130 -0.83 17.96 35.10
N SER A 131 0.04 17.27 35.87
CA SER A 131 1.20 16.56 35.33
C SER A 131 0.84 15.33 34.48
N THR A 132 -0.28 14.64 34.77
CA THR A 132 -0.69 13.45 34.02
C THR A 132 -1.34 13.81 32.69
N LYS A 133 -1.97 14.99 32.59
CA LYS A 133 -2.61 15.50 31.35
C LYS A 133 -1.60 15.66 30.22
N VAL A 134 -0.43 16.25 30.51
CA VAL A 134 0.63 16.46 29.50
C VAL A 134 1.11 15.12 28.95
N VAL A 135 1.36 14.15 29.82
CA VAL A 135 1.83 12.82 29.42
C VAL A 135 0.80 12.11 28.55
N LYS A 136 -0.50 12.18 28.92
CA LYS A 136 -1.60 11.61 28.15
C LYS A 136 -1.68 12.18 26.73
N HIS A 137 -1.62 13.50 26.57
CA HIS A 137 -1.64 14.13 25.24
C HIS A 137 -0.42 13.77 24.38
N VAL A 138 0.76 13.63 24.99
CA VAL A 138 1.97 13.18 24.27
C VAL A 138 1.80 11.75 23.76
N ILE A 139 1.23 10.85 24.56
CA ILE A 139 0.95 9.46 24.16
C ILE A 139 -0.07 9.40 23.03
N GLU A 140 -1.17 10.16 23.15
CA GLU A 140 -2.21 10.25 22.12
C GLU A 140 -1.60 10.74 20.79
N ALA A 141 -0.84 11.84 20.81
CA ALA A 141 -0.17 12.37 19.64
C ALA A 141 0.83 11.38 19.03
N LEU A 142 1.64 10.71 19.86
CA LEU A 142 2.60 9.71 19.38
C LEU A 142 1.89 8.50 18.76
N SER A 143 0.78 8.06 19.35
CA SER A 143 -0.02 6.96 18.82
C SER A 143 -0.67 7.32 17.48
N ALA A 144 -1.15 8.56 17.33
CA ALA A 144 -1.70 9.07 16.08
C ALA A 144 -0.64 9.11 14.97
N VAL A 145 0.55 9.62 15.28
CA VAL A 145 1.68 9.66 14.33
C VAL A 145 2.08 8.25 13.92
N SER A 146 2.26 7.35 14.90
CA SER A 146 2.64 5.95 14.66
C SER A 146 1.61 5.20 13.78
N PHE A 147 0.31 5.40 14.06
CA PHE A 147 -0.76 4.85 13.24
C PHE A 147 -0.75 5.42 11.81
N ALA A 148 -0.61 6.74 11.67
CA ALA A 148 -0.59 7.41 10.38
C ALA A 148 0.60 6.95 9.52
N THR A 149 1.80 6.83 10.10
CA THR A 149 2.99 6.36 9.39
C THR A 149 2.86 4.87 9.02
N SER A 150 2.41 4.02 9.95
CA SER A 150 2.30 2.57 9.70
C SER A 150 1.24 2.28 8.63
N SER A 151 0.08 2.92 8.70
CA SER A 151 -0.98 2.79 7.70
C SER A 151 -0.57 3.35 6.33
N ALA A 152 0.22 4.44 6.29
CA ALA A 152 0.76 4.97 5.04
C ALA A 152 1.67 3.96 4.34
N VAL A 153 2.54 3.27 5.08
CA VAL A 153 3.40 2.21 4.53
C VAL A 153 2.58 1.05 4.00
N VAL A 154 1.57 0.59 4.75
CA VAL A 154 0.69 -0.51 4.30
C VAL A 154 -0.02 -0.11 3.00
N MET A 155 -0.56 1.10 2.91
CA MET A 155 -1.23 1.60 1.71
C MET A 155 -0.28 1.75 0.52
N LEU A 156 0.96 2.19 0.77
CA LEU A 156 2.00 2.27 -0.23
C LEU A 156 2.43 0.89 -0.74
N ALA A 157 2.56 -0.09 0.15
CA ALA A 157 2.85 -1.47 -0.23
C ALA A 157 1.71 -2.07 -1.06
N ALA A 158 0.46 -1.85 -0.66
CA ALA A 158 -0.73 -2.28 -1.41
C ALA A 158 -0.81 -1.60 -2.78
N TYR A 159 -0.50 -0.30 -2.87
CA TYR A 159 -0.41 0.44 -4.12
C TYR A 159 0.66 -0.15 -5.04
N LEU A 160 1.88 -0.39 -4.53
CA LEU A 160 2.96 -1.01 -5.31
C LEU A 160 2.57 -2.40 -5.79
N GLN A 161 1.96 -3.22 -4.93
CA GLN A 161 1.50 -4.55 -5.29
C GLN A 161 0.42 -4.50 -6.38
N SER A 162 -0.56 -3.60 -6.26
CA SER A 162 -1.61 -3.40 -7.27
C SER A 162 -1.02 -2.93 -8.60
N HIS A 163 -0.07 -1.98 -8.57
CA HIS A 163 0.56 -1.44 -9.76
C HIS A 163 1.39 -2.49 -10.51
N LEU A 164 2.07 -3.37 -9.76
CA LEU A 164 2.80 -4.51 -10.33
C LEU A 164 1.85 -5.55 -10.95
N LEU A 165 0.74 -5.86 -10.27
CA LEU A 165 -0.26 -6.80 -10.78
C LEU A 165 -0.92 -6.30 -12.06
N LEU A 166 -1.28 -5.01 -12.13
CA LEU A 166 -1.82 -4.39 -13.35
C LEU A 166 -0.82 -4.42 -14.50
N GLY A 167 0.46 -4.18 -14.21
CA GLY A 167 1.53 -4.28 -15.20
C GLY A 167 1.72 -5.72 -15.72
N LEU A 168 1.55 -6.72 -14.85
CA LEU A 168 1.63 -8.14 -15.22
C LEU A 168 0.41 -8.60 -16.02
N ASP A 169 -0.79 -8.18 -15.64
CA ASP A 169 -2.04 -8.54 -16.31
C ASP A 169 -2.02 -8.12 -17.79
N LYS A 170 -1.63 -6.87 -18.07
CA LYS A 170 -1.49 -6.38 -19.46
C LYS A 170 -0.45 -7.11 -20.28
N ARG A 171 0.60 -7.64 -19.64
CA ARG A 171 1.60 -8.47 -20.33
C ARG A 171 1.08 -9.85 -20.64
N LEU A 172 0.34 -10.45 -19.71
CA LEU A 172 -0.27 -11.75 -19.90
C LEU A 172 -1.28 -11.69 -21.04
N ASP A 173 -2.12 -10.65 -21.10
CA ASP A 173 -3.05 -10.43 -22.21
C ASP A 173 -2.33 -10.38 -23.57
N CYS A 174 -1.26 -9.59 -23.68
CA CYS A 174 -0.50 -9.47 -24.93
C CYS A 174 0.22 -10.77 -25.32
N TRP A 175 0.78 -11.48 -24.34
CA TRP A 175 1.42 -12.76 -24.57
C TRP A 175 0.40 -13.82 -25.02
N CYS A 176 -0.75 -13.89 -24.36
CA CYS A 176 -1.87 -14.75 -24.77
C CYS A 176 -2.33 -14.43 -26.21
N CYS A 177 -2.49 -13.15 -26.57
CA CYS A 177 -2.79 -12.78 -27.96
C CYS A 177 -1.72 -13.25 -28.96
N GLN A 178 -0.43 -13.19 -28.60
CA GLN A 178 0.65 -13.65 -29.47
C GLN A 178 0.65 -15.18 -29.64
N VAL A 179 0.43 -15.93 -28.55
CA VAL A 179 0.34 -17.40 -28.59
C VAL A 179 -0.87 -17.83 -29.43
N VAL A 180 -2.02 -17.19 -29.24
CA VAL A 180 -3.22 -17.47 -30.05
C VAL A 180 -2.98 -17.19 -31.53
N ARG A 181 -2.29 -16.09 -31.88
CA ARG A 181 -1.93 -15.78 -33.27
C ARG A 181 -0.98 -16.82 -33.88
N LEU A 182 0.03 -17.27 -33.14
CA LEU A 182 0.97 -18.30 -33.61
C LEU A 182 0.25 -19.63 -33.85
N CYS A 183 -0.57 -20.05 -32.88
CA CYS A 183 -1.35 -21.29 -32.99
C CYS A 183 -2.33 -21.24 -34.18
N LEU A 184 -3.01 -20.11 -34.38
CA LEU A 184 -3.87 -19.89 -35.54
C LEU A 184 -3.09 -19.87 -36.87
N SER A 185 -1.85 -19.40 -36.88
CA SER A 185 -1.01 -19.41 -38.10
C SER A 185 -0.55 -20.81 -38.49
N GLU A 186 -0.26 -21.69 -37.52
CA GLU A 186 0.09 -23.09 -37.78
C GLU A 186 -1.13 -23.90 -38.24
N LEU A 187 -2.29 -23.69 -37.61
CA LEU A 187 -3.56 -24.29 -38.02
C LEU A 187 -4.05 -23.75 -39.38
N GLY A 188 -3.77 -22.48 -39.67
CA GLY A 188 -4.15 -21.76 -40.90
C GLY A 188 -3.19 -21.92 -42.08
N GLY A 189 -2.05 -22.60 -41.89
CA GLY A 189 -1.04 -22.88 -42.92
C GLY A 189 -1.53 -23.72 -44.11
N ASN A 190 -2.80 -24.16 -44.09
CA ASN A 190 -3.47 -24.82 -45.23
C ASN A 190 -4.70 -24.07 -45.77
N ILE A 191 -4.98 -22.83 -45.30
CA ILE A 191 -6.12 -21.99 -45.74
C ILE A 191 -5.65 -20.53 -45.98
N GLY A 192 -4.44 -20.37 -46.51
CA GLY A 192 -3.68 -19.12 -46.56
C GLY A 192 -4.19 -18.01 -47.51
N VAL A 193 -5.48 -17.68 -47.55
CA VAL A 193 -5.97 -16.55 -48.38
C VAL A 193 -7.03 -15.65 -47.70
N GLN A 194 -7.75 -16.04 -46.64
CA GLN A 194 -8.88 -15.23 -46.16
C GLN A 194 -8.65 -14.29 -44.96
N VAL A 195 -7.60 -14.46 -44.16
CA VAL A 195 -7.50 -13.70 -42.88
C VAL A 195 -7.04 -12.24 -43.07
N THR A 196 -6.45 -11.90 -44.23
CA THR A 196 -6.11 -10.51 -44.59
C THR A 196 -7.36 -9.63 -44.69
N PHE A 197 -8.56 -10.20 -44.86
CA PHE A 197 -9.82 -9.46 -44.99
C PHE A 197 -10.45 -9.08 -43.64
N LEU A 198 -10.24 -9.88 -42.58
CA LEU A 198 -10.78 -9.58 -41.25
C LEU A 198 -9.96 -8.55 -40.47
N GLN A 199 -8.68 -8.37 -40.84
CA GLN A 199 -7.83 -7.36 -40.22
C GLN A 199 -8.13 -5.93 -40.74
N GLN A 200 -8.82 -5.79 -41.88
CA GLN A 200 -9.30 -4.50 -42.40
C GLN A 200 -10.71 -4.11 -41.91
N LEU A 201 -11.53 -5.07 -41.42
CA LEU A 201 -12.92 -4.81 -41.03
C LEU A 201 -13.16 -4.69 -39.51
N GLY A 202 -12.22 -5.08 -38.65
CA GLY A 202 -12.51 -5.29 -37.21
C GLY A 202 -11.87 -4.34 -36.18
N PHE A 203 -10.92 -3.48 -36.54
CA PHE A 203 -10.15 -2.67 -35.56
C PHE A 203 -10.61 -1.20 -35.44
N GLY A 204 -11.82 -0.88 -35.90
CA GLY A 204 -12.38 0.48 -35.85
C GLY A 204 -13.37 0.78 -34.72
N LEU A 205 -13.79 -0.20 -33.90
CA LEU A 205 -15.01 -0.04 -33.09
C LEU A 205 -14.95 -0.41 -31.61
N TRP A 206 -13.77 -0.66 -31.04
CA TRP A 206 -13.64 -0.67 -29.58
C TRP A 206 -13.17 0.70 -29.10
N GLY A 207 -14.10 1.65 -29.17
CA GLY A 207 -14.08 2.88 -28.40
C GLY A 207 -14.19 2.54 -26.92
N PHE A 208 -13.05 2.24 -26.29
CA PHE A 208 -12.91 2.33 -24.84
C PHE A 208 -12.90 3.81 -24.47
N ARG A 209 -14.08 4.33 -24.12
CA ARG A 209 -14.19 5.45 -23.17
C ARG A 209 -13.61 4.96 -21.84
N VAL A 210 -12.36 5.32 -21.61
CA VAL A 210 -11.77 5.55 -20.27
C VAL A 210 -11.34 6.99 -20.27
#